data_AF-A0A2M8NDW8-F1
#
_entry.id   AF-A0A2M8NDW8-F1
#
_cell.length_a   1.000
_cell.length_b   1.000
_cell.length_c   1.000
_cell.angle_alpha   90.00
_cell.angle_beta   90.00
_cell.angle_gamma   90.00
#
_symmetry.space_group_name_H-M   'P 1'
#
loop_
_entity.id
_entity.type
_entity.pdbx_description
1 polymer ?
#
loop_
_entity_poly.entity_id
_entity_poly.type
_entity_poly.pdbx_seq_one_letter_code
_entity_poly.pdbx_strand_id
1 'polypeptide(L)'
;MSVIKISKKIVGWEVEQPKTSEELEMAKKEEERNEEIRFLEAEIAQLRNKIEEMSRHEIVTADRSKPLEAYSYKIDASPKDPNAYYVTITNIMHKGRKRVYEIFINTKNPKHHQWLTALTRLATAIMRREENPLFVGEELSEAFDIEGGGYYRKGGVWYKGLADEIGSILTQHIKEVIAYNESAENEDDNINIEEIEVETPFSEENFAGEDSANDDTSSEEVDPEEMELRKLHENAAYCPSCGKKSYLMQGGCGQCTNCAYSTCG
;
A
#
# COMPACT_ATOMS: atom_id res chain seq x y z
N MET A 1 -39.52 -11.59 -46.47
CA MET A 1 -39.49 -12.85 -45.71
C MET A 1 -38.45 -13.77 -46.33
N SER A 2 -37.32 -13.99 -45.65
CA SER A 2 -36.25 -14.87 -46.12
C SER A 2 -36.50 -16.29 -45.60
N VAL A 3 -36.66 -17.25 -46.51
CA VAL A 3 -36.90 -18.66 -46.16
C VAL A 3 -35.54 -19.33 -45.99
N ILE A 4 -35.15 -19.59 -44.74
CA ILE A 4 -33.93 -20.34 -44.44
C ILE A 4 -34.21 -21.83 -44.65
N LYS A 5 -33.60 -22.42 -45.68
CA LYS A 5 -33.66 -23.87 -45.94
C LYS A 5 -32.62 -24.57 -45.07
N ILE A 6 -33.08 -25.33 -44.08
CA ILE A 6 -32.23 -26.19 -43.25
C ILE A 6 -31.97 -27.49 -44.03
N SER A 7 -30.70 -27.75 -44.37
CA SER A 7 -30.28 -28.88 -45.21
C SER A 7 -29.80 -30.11 -44.42
N LYS A 8 -29.66 -30.00 -43.09
CA LYS A 8 -29.21 -31.09 -42.22
C LYS A 8 -30.37 -31.69 -41.43
N LYS A 9 -30.35 -33.02 -41.28
CA LYS A 9 -31.34 -33.77 -40.51
C LYS A 9 -31.17 -33.44 -39.03
N ILE A 10 -32.20 -32.88 -38.38
CA ILE A 10 -32.21 -32.62 -36.93
C ILE A 10 -32.27 -33.98 -36.24
N VAL A 11 -31.23 -34.32 -35.48
CA VAL A 11 -31.13 -35.55 -34.67
C VAL A 11 -30.87 -35.12 -33.23
N GLY A 12 -31.82 -35.42 -32.35
CA GLY A 12 -31.92 -34.81 -31.02
C GLY A 12 -32.83 -33.58 -31.07
N TRP A 13 -34.10 -33.79 -30.76
CA TRP A 13 -35.03 -32.71 -30.45
C TRP A 13 -35.59 -33.02 -29.06
N GLU A 14 -35.56 -32.04 -28.18
CA GLU A 14 -36.19 -32.10 -26.87
C GLU A 14 -37.29 -31.05 -26.89
N VAL A 15 -38.52 -31.47 -26.56
CA VAL A 15 -39.64 -30.54 -26.44
C VAL A 15 -39.55 -29.93 -25.07
N GLU A 16 -39.27 -28.63 -25.01
CA GLU A 16 -39.42 -27.86 -23.79
C GLU A 16 -40.87 -28.02 -23.31
N GLN A 17 -41.05 -28.77 -22.22
CA GLN A 17 -42.35 -28.92 -21.58
C GLN A 17 -42.78 -27.54 -21.07
N PRO A 18 -44.07 -27.15 -21.22
CA PRO A 18 -44.53 -25.90 -20.65
C PRO A 18 -44.28 -25.94 -19.14
N LYS A 19 -43.54 -24.94 -18.63
CA LYS A 19 -43.29 -24.77 -17.20
C LYS A 19 -44.61 -24.89 -16.44
N THR A 20 -44.58 -25.65 -15.36
CA THR A 20 -45.74 -25.78 -14.47
C THR A 20 -46.12 -24.43 -13.88
N SER A 21 -47.37 -24.26 -13.45
CA SER A 21 -47.84 -22.99 -12.86
C SER A 21 -46.97 -22.57 -11.66
N GLU A 22 -46.46 -23.53 -10.90
CA GLU A 22 -45.56 -23.30 -9.76
C GLU A 22 -44.17 -22.83 -10.19
N GLU A 23 -43.60 -23.39 -11.26
CA GLU A 23 -42.32 -22.92 -11.83
C GLU A 23 -42.42 -21.52 -12.44
N LEU A 24 -43.56 -21.17 -13.02
CA LEU A 24 -43.85 -19.83 -13.52
C LEU A 24 -44.00 -18.81 -12.38
N GLU A 25 -44.62 -19.19 -11.27
CA GLU A 25 -44.71 -18.32 -10.08
C GLU A 25 -43.36 -18.13 -9.39
N MET A 26 -42.55 -19.19 -9.28
CA MET A 26 -41.18 -19.08 -8.75
C MET A 26 -40.29 -18.21 -9.64
N ALA A 27 -40.38 -18.35 -10.96
CA ALA A 27 -39.61 -17.52 -11.89
C ALA A 27 -40.00 -16.03 -11.80
N LYS A 28 -41.29 -15.72 -11.58
CA LYS A 28 -41.74 -14.34 -11.36
C LYS A 28 -41.23 -13.74 -10.05
N LYS A 29 -41.31 -14.50 -8.95
CA LYS A 29 -40.75 -14.05 -7.65
C LYS A 29 -39.24 -13.86 -7.71
N GLU A 30 -38.56 -14.72 -8.46
CA GLU A 30 -37.12 -14.60 -8.71
C GLU A 30 -36.79 -13.35 -9.51
N GLU A 31 -37.60 -13.04 -10.54
CA GLU A 31 -37.45 -11.83 -11.36
C GLU A 31 -37.71 -10.55 -10.54
N GLU A 32 -38.77 -10.53 -9.74
CA GLU A 32 -39.10 -9.44 -8.81
C GLU A 32 -37.96 -9.21 -7.79
N ARG A 33 -37.43 -10.28 -7.19
CA ARG A 33 -36.29 -10.19 -6.27
C ARG A 33 -35.03 -9.68 -6.95
N ASN A 34 -34.75 -10.12 -8.18
CA ASN A 34 -33.59 -9.66 -8.94
C ASN A 34 -33.72 -8.20 -9.38
N GLU A 35 -34.94 -7.72 -9.61
CA GLU A 35 -35.21 -6.31 -9.89
C GLU A 35 -35.01 -5.43 -8.65
N GLU A 36 -35.42 -5.92 -7.47
CA GLU A 36 -35.19 -5.27 -6.18
C GLU A 36 -33.69 -5.21 -5.82
N ILE A 37 -32.94 -6.29 -6.05
CA ILE A 37 -31.47 -6.31 -5.87
C ILE A 37 -30.80 -5.28 -6.77
N ARG A 38 -31.17 -5.20 -8.05
CA ARG A 38 -30.60 -4.22 -9.00
C ARG A 38 -30.89 -2.78 -8.58
N PHE A 39 -32.08 -2.52 -8.03
CA PHE A 39 -32.43 -1.21 -7.50
C PHE A 39 -31.55 -0.84 -6.30
N LEU A 40 -31.40 -1.75 -5.34
CA LEU A 40 -30.55 -1.55 -4.17
C LEU A 40 -29.07 -1.36 -4.53
N GLU A 41 -28.55 -2.13 -5.49
CA GLU A 41 -27.17 -1.97 -5.98
C GLU A 41 -26.96 -0.58 -6.60
N ALA A 42 -27.93 -0.08 -7.37
CA ALA A 42 -27.87 1.26 -7.95
C ALA A 42 -27.92 2.36 -6.86
N GLU A 43 -28.75 2.19 -5.83
CA GLU A 43 -28.86 3.13 -4.71
C GLU A 43 -27.57 3.16 -3.85
N ILE A 44 -26.99 1.98 -3.58
CA ILE A 44 -25.68 1.86 -2.90
C ILE A 44 -24.59 2.55 -3.72
N ALA A 45 -24.57 2.37 -5.05
CA ALA A 45 -23.61 3.04 -5.92
C ALA A 45 -23.76 4.57 -5.87
N GLN A 46 -25.00 5.09 -5.85
CA GLN A 46 -25.25 6.52 -5.70
C GLN A 46 -24.80 7.06 -4.34
N LEU A 47 -25.09 6.34 -3.25
CA LEU A 47 -24.67 6.71 -1.91
C LEU A 47 -23.14 6.71 -1.78
N ARG A 48 -22.45 5.71 -2.33
CA ARG A 48 -20.98 5.66 -2.39
C ARG A 48 -20.40 6.87 -3.12
N ASN A 49 -20.91 7.19 -4.31
CA ASN A 49 -20.46 8.37 -5.06
C ASN A 49 -20.66 9.67 -4.26
N LYS A 50 -21.79 9.80 -3.56
CA LYS A 50 -22.08 10.96 -2.72
C LYS A 50 -21.16 11.06 -1.51
N ILE A 51 -20.83 9.92 -0.88
CA ILE A 51 -19.85 9.85 0.21
C ILE A 51 -18.45 10.24 -0.29
N GLU A 52 -18.03 9.72 -1.46
CA GLU A 52 -16.75 10.09 -2.09
C GLU A 52 -16.69 11.57 -2.49
N GLU A 53 -17.81 12.17 -2.89
CA GLU A 53 -17.88 13.60 -3.19
C GLU A 53 -17.78 14.44 -1.92
N MET A 54 -18.40 14.00 -0.83
CA MET A 54 -18.32 14.65 0.48
C MET A 54 -16.93 14.51 1.12
N SER A 55 -16.29 13.34 1.02
CA SER A 55 -14.96 13.09 1.57
C SER A 55 -13.88 13.88 0.83
N ARG A 56 -14.01 14.07 -0.49
CA ARG A 56 -13.12 14.93 -1.29
C ARG A 56 -13.00 16.37 -0.80
N HIS A 57 -13.99 16.86 -0.06
CA HIS A 57 -14.01 18.21 0.48
C HIS A 57 -13.49 18.33 1.92
N GLU A 58 -13.17 17.20 2.57
CA GLU A 58 -12.62 17.20 3.92
C GLU A 58 -11.12 17.55 3.86
N ILE A 59 -10.80 18.83 4.09
CA ILE A 59 -9.42 19.25 4.31
C ILE A 59 -9.05 18.85 5.73
N VAL A 60 -8.10 17.93 5.85
CA VAL A 60 -7.58 17.55 7.15
C VAL A 60 -6.81 18.72 7.74
N THR A 61 -7.13 19.08 8.98
CA THR A 61 -6.45 20.14 9.73
C THR A 61 -5.78 19.54 10.96
N ALA A 62 -4.48 19.78 11.10
CA ALA A 62 -3.77 19.39 12.31
C ALA A 62 -4.16 20.28 13.50
N ASP A 63 -4.29 19.65 14.67
CA ASP A 63 -4.35 20.36 15.94
C ASP A 63 -3.00 21.02 16.23
N ARG A 64 -2.96 22.35 16.13
CA ARG A 64 -1.74 23.15 16.30
C ARG A 64 -1.26 23.22 17.76
N SER A 65 -2.01 22.67 18.72
CA SER A 65 -1.62 22.66 20.13
C SER A 65 -0.62 21.55 20.46
N LYS A 66 -0.50 20.53 19.60
CA LYS A 66 0.38 19.36 19.82
C LYS A 66 1.54 19.35 18.83
N PRO A 67 2.71 18.82 19.25
CA PRO A 67 3.80 18.58 18.32
C PRO A 67 3.41 17.54 17.27
N LEU A 68 3.89 17.74 16.04
CA LEU A 68 3.75 16.78 14.95
C LEU A 68 5.00 15.93 14.83
N GLU A 69 4.81 14.65 14.49
CA GLU A 69 5.92 13.77 14.15
C GLU A 69 6.49 14.17 12.78
N ALA A 70 7.81 14.33 12.71
CA ALA A 70 8.48 14.85 11.52
C ALA A 70 9.77 14.06 11.23
N TYR A 71 9.99 13.79 9.95
CA TYR A 71 11.14 13.06 9.43
C TYR A 71 11.90 13.95 8.47
N SER A 72 13.18 14.20 8.74
CA SER A 72 14.01 15.08 7.90
C SER A 72 15.07 14.29 7.16
N TYR A 73 15.05 14.40 5.83
CA TYR A 73 15.95 13.74 4.91
C TYR A 73 16.88 14.77 4.29
N LYS A 74 18.18 14.45 4.29
CA LYS A 74 19.20 15.29 3.66
C LYS A 74 19.55 14.73 2.29
N ILE A 75 19.45 15.61 1.28
CA ILE A 75 19.93 15.38 -0.07
C ILE A 75 21.20 16.22 -0.24
N ASP A 76 22.33 15.52 -0.32
CA ASP A 76 23.57 16.11 -0.81
C ASP A 76 23.48 16.06 -2.34
N ALA A 77 23.06 17.17 -2.95
CA ALA A 77 22.88 17.23 -4.40
C ALA A 77 24.19 16.96 -5.17
N SER A 78 24.05 16.65 -6.46
CA SER A 78 25.11 16.46 -7.46
C SER A 78 26.35 17.34 -7.23
N PRO A 79 27.57 16.91 -7.64
CA PRO A 79 28.79 17.73 -7.57
C PRO A 79 28.67 19.17 -8.14
N LYS A 80 27.63 19.41 -8.96
CA LYS A 80 27.30 20.70 -9.57
C LYS A 80 26.62 21.69 -8.61
N ASP A 81 26.06 21.24 -7.48
CA ASP A 81 25.45 22.11 -6.46
C ASP A 81 26.14 21.93 -5.09
N PRO A 82 26.79 22.98 -4.55
CA PRO A 82 27.44 22.89 -3.25
C PRO A 82 26.45 22.88 -2.07
N ASN A 83 25.17 23.17 -2.30
CA ASN A 83 24.18 23.28 -1.22
C ASN A 83 23.41 21.98 -1.02
N ALA A 84 23.15 21.65 0.24
CA ALA A 84 22.26 20.56 0.60
C ALA A 84 20.78 20.99 0.53
N TYR A 85 19.93 20.02 0.24
CA TYR A 85 18.48 20.15 0.32
C TYR A 85 17.98 19.33 1.52
N TYR A 86 17.02 19.89 2.24
CA TYR A 86 16.40 19.23 3.38
C TYR A 86 14.92 19.03 3.07
N VAL A 87 14.50 17.77 3.02
CA VAL A 87 13.11 17.37 2.82
C VAL A 87 12.58 16.92 4.17
N THR A 88 11.61 17.65 4.73
CA THR A 88 10.95 17.29 5.99
C THR A 88 9.53 16.86 5.71
N ILE A 89 9.16 15.65 6.09
CA ILE A 89 7.80 15.10 5.94
C ILE A 89 7.19 14.95 7.32
N THR A 90 5.95 15.40 7.48
CA THR A 90 5.23 15.35 8.75
C THR A 90 4.02 14.44 8.67
N ASN A 91 3.69 13.80 9.78
CA ASN A 91 2.55 12.89 9.90
C ASN A 91 1.57 13.37 10.97
N ILE A 92 0.31 12.99 10.80
CA ILE A 92 -0.77 13.21 11.76
C ILE A 92 -1.55 11.92 12.00
N MET A 93 -2.17 11.82 13.17
CA MET A 93 -3.22 10.83 13.42
C MET A 93 -4.56 11.44 13.04
N HIS A 94 -5.30 10.77 12.15
CA HIS A 94 -6.62 11.19 11.71
C HIS A 94 -7.52 9.97 11.58
N LYS A 95 -8.66 9.97 12.29
CA LYS A 95 -9.62 8.84 12.33
C LYS A 95 -8.95 7.50 12.67
N GLY A 96 -8.04 7.50 13.65
CA GLY A 96 -7.30 6.30 14.07
C GLY A 96 -6.15 5.88 13.15
N ARG A 97 -6.02 6.46 11.94
CA ARG A 97 -4.96 6.12 10.99
C ARG A 97 -3.89 7.20 10.92
N LYS A 98 -2.64 6.78 10.70
CA LYS A 98 -1.52 7.68 10.44
C LYS A 98 -1.58 8.16 9.00
N ARG A 99 -1.52 9.47 8.78
CA ARG A 99 -1.54 10.09 7.44
C ARG A 99 -0.37 11.04 7.29
N VAL A 100 0.23 11.03 6.10
CA VAL A 100 1.18 12.07 5.70
C VAL A 100 0.43 13.39 5.57
N TYR A 101 0.97 14.44 6.16
CA TYR A 101 0.27 15.71 6.34
C TYR A 101 0.88 16.85 5.53
N GLU A 102 2.19 17.08 5.67
CA GLU A 102 2.89 18.17 4.98
C GLU A 102 4.31 17.74 4.63
N ILE A 103 4.81 18.28 3.51
CA ILE A 103 6.20 18.18 3.08
C ILE A 103 6.79 19.59 3.02
N PHE A 104 7.98 19.78 3.56
CA PHE A 104 8.76 21.01 3.46
C PHE A 104 10.08 20.72 2.77
N ILE A 105 10.44 21.54 1.78
CA ILE A 105 11.72 21.41 1.09
C ILE A 105 12.48 22.73 1.24
N ASN A 106 13.64 22.67 1.91
CA ASN A 106 14.48 23.83 2.18
C ASN A 106 15.86 23.68 1.55
N THR A 107 16.41 24.79 1.07
CA THR A 107 17.77 24.85 0.50
C THR A 107 18.36 26.24 0.68
N LYS A 108 19.69 26.31 0.75
CA LYS A 108 20.43 27.57 0.66
C LYS A 108 20.69 28.01 -0.79
N ASN A 109 20.37 27.17 -1.78
CA ASN A 109 20.55 27.53 -3.19
C ASN A 109 19.41 28.46 -3.67
N PRO A 110 19.69 29.74 -3.98
CA PRO A 110 18.65 30.67 -4.43
C PRO A 110 18.05 30.30 -5.80
N LYS A 111 18.79 29.55 -6.65
CA LYS A 111 18.29 29.11 -7.96
C LYS A 111 17.08 28.20 -7.83
N HIS A 112 17.05 27.36 -6.79
CA HIS A 112 15.99 26.38 -6.60
C HIS A 112 14.93 26.79 -5.56
N HIS A 113 15.21 27.82 -4.76
CA HIS A 113 14.33 28.25 -3.67
C HIS A 113 12.88 28.55 -4.11
N GLN A 114 12.68 29.26 -5.22
CA GLN A 114 11.33 29.67 -5.65
C GLN A 114 10.44 28.49 -6.05
N TRP A 115 10.92 27.60 -6.92
CA TRP A 115 10.11 26.46 -7.38
C TRP A 115 9.96 25.40 -6.29
N LEU A 116 10.97 25.20 -5.42
CA LEU A 116 10.83 24.29 -4.27
C LEU A 116 9.80 24.78 -3.25
N THR A 117 9.71 26.10 -3.05
CA THR A 117 8.65 26.69 -2.22
C THR A 117 7.27 26.47 -2.84
N ALA A 118 7.15 26.61 -4.17
CA ALA A 118 5.90 26.34 -4.88
C ALA A 118 5.50 24.85 -4.79
N LEU A 119 6.47 23.95 -4.99
CA LEU A 119 6.28 22.50 -4.87
C LEU A 119 5.85 22.10 -3.47
N THR A 120 6.53 22.60 -2.44
CA THR A 120 6.19 22.42 -1.01
C THR A 120 4.71 22.76 -0.74
N ARG A 121 4.25 23.91 -1.25
CA ARG A 121 2.86 24.37 -1.07
C ARG A 121 1.85 23.50 -1.80
N LEU A 122 2.15 23.13 -3.04
CA LEU A 122 1.25 22.32 -3.87
C LEU A 122 1.15 20.89 -3.33
N ALA A 123 2.28 20.24 -3.09
CA ALA A 123 2.33 18.88 -2.56
C ALA A 123 1.65 18.78 -1.19
N THR A 124 1.91 19.75 -0.30
CA THR A 124 1.20 19.82 0.99
C THR A 124 -0.31 20.02 0.83
N ALA A 125 -0.75 20.86 -0.12
CA ALA A 125 -2.18 21.02 -0.37
C ALA A 125 -2.86 19.73 -0.84
N ILE A 126 -2.16 18.90 -1.60
CA ILE A 126 -2.62 17.57 -2.03
C ILE A 126 -2.67 16.62 -0.82
N MET A 127 -1.60 16.54 -0.02
CA MET A 127 -1.52 15.66 1.16
C MET A 127 -2.62 15.95 2.21
N ARG A 128 -3.01 17.22 2.36
CA ARG A 128 -4.11 17.60 3.28
C ARG A 128 -5.50 17.19 2.79
N ARG A 129 -5.65 16.84 1.52
CA ARG A 129 -6.94 16.45 0.90
C ARG A 129 -7.01 14.95 0.66
N GLU A 130 -5.94 14.37 0.13
CA GLU A 130 -5.90 12.97 -0.26
C GLU A 130 -5.57 12.05 0.91
N GLU A 131 -6.26 10.92 1.01
CA GLU A 131 -5.96 9.89 2.01
C GLU A 131 -4.68 9.12 1.67
N ASN A 132 -4.47 8.87 0.38
CA ASN A 132 -3.28 8.21 -0.15
C ASN A 132 -2.62 9.08 -1.24
N PRO A 133 -1.68 9.97 -0.86
CA PRO A 133 -0.97 10.82 -1.81
C PRO A 133 0.25 10.13 -2.47
N LEU A 134 0.30 8.79 -2.53
CA LEU A 134 1.46 8.04 -3.07
C LEU A 134 1.86 8.50 -4.48
N PHE A 135 0.86 8.77 -5.33
CA PHE A 135 1.08 9.23 -6.70
C PHE A 135 1.95 10.48 -6.78
N VAL A 136 1.92 11.37 -5.77
CA VAL A 136 2.74 12.59 -5.76
C VAL A 136 4.23 12.23 -5.80
N GLY A 137 4.64 11.20 -5.06
CA GLY A 137 6.02 10.71 -5.08
C GLY A 137 6.38 10.02 -6.39
N GLU A 138 5.45 9.26 -6.96
CA GLU A 138 5.62 8.54 -8.23
C GLU A 138 5.78 9.53 -9.40
N GLU A 139 4.91 10.53 -9.50
CA GLU A 139 4.97 11.57 -10.53
C GLU A 139 6.24 12.43 -10.42
N LEU A 140 6.70 12.73 -9.19
CA LEU A 140 7.97 13.41 -8.99
C LEU A 140 9.16 12.55 -9.41
N SER A 141 9.08 11.23 -9.20
CA SER A 141 10.09 10.26 -9.63
C SER A 141 10.25 10.20 -11.15
N GLU A 142 9.22 10.53 -11.93
CA GLU A 142 9.29 10.56 -13.39
C GLU A 142 9.97 11.82 -13.95
N ALA A 143 10.10 12.88 -13.16
CA ALA A 143 10.76 14.11 -13.57
C ALA A 143 12.29 13.93 -13.71
N PHE A 144 12.87 14.48 -14.77
CA PHE A 144 14.30 14.39 -15.06
C PHE A 144 14.96 15.76 -15.29
N ASP A 145 16.25 15.86 -14.99
CA ASP A 145 17.05 17.06 -15.21
C ASP A 145 17.62 17.09 -16.64
N ILE A 146 17.17 18.07 -17.42
CA ILE A 146 17.56 18.28 -18.83
C ILE A 146 19.00 18.78 -18.95
N GLU A 147 19.48 19.60 -17.99
CA GLU A 147 20.82 20.19 -18.03
C GLU A 147 21.87 19.24 -17.43
N GLY A 148 21.44 18.39 -16.50
CA GLY A 148 22.31 17.67 -15.59
C GLY A 148 22.64 16.24 -15.96
N GLY A 149 21.71 15.53 -16.60
CA GLY A 149 21.79 14.09 -16.82
C GLY A 149 21.94 13.32 -15.50
N GLY A 150 21.00 13.49 -14.56
CA GLY A 150 21.00 12.78 -13.28
C GLY A 150 22.26 12.94 -12.41
N TYR A 151 22.30 12.24 -11.29
CA TYR A 151 23.49 12.13 -10.43
C TYR A 151 23.42 10.91 -9.52
N TYR A 152 24.59 10.49 -9.04
CA TYR A 152 24.69 9.47 -7.99
C TYR A 152 24.65 10.11 -6.60
N ARG A 153 23.79 9.61 -5.74
CA ARG A 153 23.81 9.90 -4.30
C ARG A 153 25.01 9.20 -3.65
N LYS A 154 25.50 9.75 -2.54
CA LYS A 154 26.43 9.06 -1.65
C LYS A 154 25.81 7.72 -1.22
N GLY A 155 26.42 6.61 -1.63
CA GLY A 155 25.86 5.26 -1.49
C GLY A 155 25.60 4.55 -2.82
N GLY A 156 25.80 5.21 -3.97
CA GLY A 156 25.77 4.59 -5.30
C GLY A 156 24.40 4.50 -5.96
N VAL A 157 23.36 5.06 -5.34
CA VAL A 157 22.01 5.12 -5.94
C VAL A 157 21.97 6.23 -6.99
N TRP A 158 21.52 5.90 -8.19
CA TRP A 158 21.36 6.85 -9.30
C TRP A 158 19.98 7.51 -9.28
N TYR A 159 19.94 8.82 -9.50
CA TYR A 159 18.71 9.60 -9.65
C TYR A 159 18.74 10.42 -10.94
N LYS A 160 17.60 10.57 -11.61
CA LYS A 160 17.42 11.34 -12.86
C LYS A 160 17.46 12.86 -12.63
N GLY A 161 17.38 13.30 -11.38
CA GLY A 161 17.47 14.70 -10.97
C GLY A 161 17.02 14.89 -9.52
N LEU A 162 16.98 16.14 -9.07
CA LEU A 162 16.56 16.48 -7.71
C LEU A 162 15.10 16.11 -7.45
N ALA A 163 14.22 16.32 -8.44
CA ALA A 163 12.82 15.95 -8.34
C ALA A 163 12.64 14.42 -8.14
N ASP A 164 13.44 13.62 -8.85
CA ASP A 164 13.43 12.15 -8.73
C ASP A 164 13.85 11.69 -7.33
N GLU A 165 14.92 12.27 -6.76
CA GLU A 165 15.34 11.94 -5.40
C GLU A 165 14.30 12.36 -4.34
N ILE A 166 13.67 13.53 -4.50
CA ILE A 166 12.56 13.96 -3.64
C ILE A 166 11.36 13.01 -3.77
N GLY A 167 11.01 12.63 -4.99
CA GLY A 167 9.93 11.70 -5.30
C GLY A 167 10.17 10.32 -4.67
N SER A 168 11.38 9.80 -4.77
CA SER A 168 11.80 8.54 -4.15
C SER A 168 11.69 8.59 -2.62
N ILE A 169 12.18 9.65 -1.98
CA ILE A 169 12.07 9.84 -0.52
C ILE A 169 10.60 9.89 -0.08
N LEU A 170 9.79 10.67 -0.80
CA LEU A 170 8.37 10.82 -0.48
C LEU A 170 7.61 9.50 -0.66
N THR A 171 7.86 8.80 -1.76
CA THR A 171 7.26 7.48 -2.06
C THR A 171 7.58 6.48 -0.97
N GLN A 172 8.85 6.40 -0.57
CA GLN A 172 9.29 5.51 0.50
C GLN A 172 8.59 5.85 1.82
N HIS A 173 8.56 7.14 2.20
CA HIS A 173 7.91 7.57 3.43
C HIS A 173 6.41 7.24 3.46
N ILE A 174 5.69 7.47 2.35
CA ILE A 174 4.27 7.15 2.25
C ILE A 174 4.05 5.64 2.37
N LYS A 175 4.89 4.81 1.73
CA LYS A 175 4.82 3.35 1.85
C LYS A 175 5.06 2.87 3.28
N GLU A 176 6.01 3.47 3.99
CA GLU A 176 6.27 3.19 5.41
C GLU A 176 5.05 3.52 6.28
N VAL A 177 4.35 4.63 6.01
CA VAL A 177 3.11 5.01 6.71
C VAL A 177 1.96 4.06 6.38
N ILE A 178 1.80 3.65 5.12
CA ILE A 178 0.79 2.66 4.71
C ILE A 178 1.03 1.34 5.42
N ALA A 179 2.27 0.82 5.38
CA ALA A 179 2.64 -0.43 6.05
C ALA A 179 2.41 -0.36 7.57
N TYR A 180 2.68 0.79 8.20
CA TYR A 180 2.37 1.01 9.61
C TYR A 180 0.86 0.86 9.92
N ASN A 181 0.00 1.46 9.09
CA ASN A 181 -1.45 1.35 9.27
C ASN A 181 -1.92 -0.09 9.06
N GLU A 182 -1.40 -0.79 8.04
CA GLU A 182 -1.71 -2.20 7.81
C GLU A 182 -1.31 -3.05 9.02
N SER A 183 -0.12 -2.85 9.61
CA SER A 183 0.28 -3.60 10.80
C SER A 183 -0.60 -3.30 12.03
N ALA A 184 -1.04 -2.06 12.21
CA ALA A 184 -1.90 -1.69 13.33
C ALA A 184 -3.30 -2.31 13.22
N GLU A 185 -3.85 -2.42 12.00
CA GLU A 185 -5.15 -3.06 11.77
C GLU A 185 -5.10 -4.58 12.04
N ASN A 186 -3.99 -5.24 11.72
CA ASN A 186 -3.82 -6.66 11.98
C ASN A 186 -3.66 -7.00 13.48
N GLU A 187 -3.31 -6.03 14.33
CA GLU A 187 -3.25 -6.22 15.79
C GLU A 187 -4.64 -6.11 16.44
N ASP A 188 -5.54 -5.29 15.89
CA ASP A 188 -6.91 -5.10 16.39
C ASP A 188 -7.89 -6.22 15.97
N ASP A 189 -7.58 -7.00 14.93
CA ASP A 189 -8.34 -8.20 14.54
C ASP A 189 -8.12 -9.41 15.48
N ASN A 190 -7.22 -9.27 16.46
CA ASN A 190 -7.04 -10.21 17.58
C ASN A 190 -7.90 -9.84 18.81
N ILE A 191 -8.95 -9.02 18.64
CA ILE A 191 -10.03 -8.94 19.61
C ILE A 191 -10.87 -10.21 19.46
N ASN A 192 -10.58 -11.17 20.35
CA ASN A 192 -11.31 -12.42 20.49
C ASN A 192 -12.82 -12.12 20.56
N ILE A 193 -13.59 -12.60 19.58
CA ILE A 193 -15.06 -12.58 19.57
C ILE A 193 -15.53 -13.65 20.58
N GLU A 194 -15.16 -13.51 21.85
CA GLU A 194 -15.61 -14.38 22.93
C GLU A 194 -16.03 -13.61 24.20
N GLU A 195 -16.04 -12.27 24.20
CA GLU A 195 -16.58 -11.48 25.31
C GLU A 195 -17.68 -10.51 24.86
N ILE A 196 -18.81 -11.07 24.45
CA ILE A 196 -20.12 -10.47 24.78
C ILE A 196 -20.70 -11.35 25.89
N GLU A 197 -20.10 -11.27 27.08
CA GLU A 197 -20.71 -11.83 28.28
C GLU A 197 -21.68 -10.80 28.87
N VAL A 198 -22.95 -11.17 28.76
CA VAL A 198 -24.08 -10.53 29.43
C VAL A 198 -23.84 -10.61 30.94
N GLU A 199 -23.69 -9.46 31.59
CA GLU A 199 -23.51 -9.36 33.04
C GLU A 199 -24.61 -10.16 33.78
N THR A 200 -24.22 -11.22 34.49
CA THR A 200 -25.00 -11.76 35.61
C THR A 200 -24.10 -11.89 36.84
N PRO A 201 -24.55 -11.48 38.04
CA PRO A 201 -23.67 -11.27 39.17
C PRO A 201 -23.69 -12.47 40.12
N PHE A 202 -22.58 -13.16 40.36
CA PHE A 202 -22.42 -13.94 41.61
C PHE A 202 -20.97 -14.35 41.96
N SER A 203 -20.52 -13.83 43.10
CA SER A 203 -19.58 -14.35 44.11
C SER A 203 -18.15 -14.80 43.76
N GLU A 204 -17.21 -13.96 44.20
CA GLU A 204 -15.98 -14.23 44.97
C GLU A 204 -15.70 -15.69 45.37
N GLU A 205 -14.49 -16.20 45.10
CA GLU A 205 -13.44 -16.43 46.12
C GLU A 205 -12.24 -17.25 45.58
N ASN A 206 -11.02 -16.77 45.92
CA ASN A 206 -9.76 -17.49 46.14
C ASN A 206 -9.07 -18.23 44.97
N PHE A 207 -7.83 -17.85 44.62
CA PHE A 207 -6.60 -18.51 45.10
C PHE A 207 -5.34 -17.80 44.58
N ALA A 208 -4.26 -17.90 45.35
CA ALA A 208 -3.03 -17.13 45.28
C ALA A 208 -1.90 -17.78 44.46
N GLY A 209 -0.87 -16.96 44.13
CA GLY A 209 0.50 -17.37 43.75
C GLY A 209 0.63 -17.86 42.30
N GLU A 210 1.75 -17.72 41.58
CA GLU A 210 3.12 -17.44 41.95
C GLU A 210 3.93 -17.18 40.65
N ASP A 211 5.12 -16.61 40.80
CA ASP A 211 6.12 -16.33 39.77
C ASP A 211 6.45 -17.52 38.84
N SER A 212 6.84 -17.23 37.59
CA SER A 212 8.18 -17.60 37.07
C SER A 212 8.36 -17.31 35.58
N ALA A 213 9.58 -16.86 35.27
CA ALA A 213 10.21 -16.86 33.96
C ALA A 213 10.34 -18.26 33.37
N ASN A 214 10.38 -18.34 32.04
CA ASN A 214 11.08 -19.31 31.16
C ASN A 214 10.95 -18.72 29.74
N ASP A 215 11.99 -18.38 28.97
CA ASP A 215 13.06 -19.21 28.41
C ASP A 215 12.56 -20.58 27.94
N ASP A 216 12.17 -20.64 26.67
CA ASP A 216 11.98 -21.90 25.96
C ASP A 216 12.77 -21.90 24.66
N THR A 217 13.90 -22.58 24.75
CA THR A 217 14.64 -23.18 23.66
C THR A 217 13.85 -24.40 23.19
N SER A 218 13.26 -24.37 21.99
CA SER A 218 12.78 -25.58 21.32
C SER A 218 13.67 -25.88 20.11
N SER A 219 14.55 -26.86 20.31
CA SER A 219 15.29 -27.56 19.27
C SER A 219 14.33 -28.35 18.37
N GLU A 220 14.13 -27.87 17.15
CA GLU A 220 13.55 -28.66 16.06
C GLU A 220 14.68 -29.10 15.12
N GLU A 221 14.69 -30.40 14.81
CA GLU A 221 15.63 -31.02 13.86
C GLU A 221 15.35 -30.46 12.46
N VAL A 222 16.19 -29.54 12.00
CA VAL A 222 16.10 -28.94 10.66
C VAL A 222 16.82 -29.82 9.65
N ASP A 223 16.12 -30.13 8.56
CA ASP A 223 16.61 -30.85 7.38
C ASP A 223 17.97 -30.25 6.89
N PRO A 224 19.01 -31.08 6.64
CA PRO A 224 20.31 -30.61 6.17
C PRO A 224 20.27 -29.65 4.96
N GLU A 225 19.28 -29.77 4.06
CA GLU A 225 19.14 -28.88 2.90
C GLU A 225 18.62 -27.47 3.27
N GLU A 226 17.75 -27.36 4.28
CA GLU A 226 17.18 -26.08 4.71
C GLU A 226 18.19 -25.22 5.49
N MET A 227 19.17 -25.87 6.14
CA MET A 227 20.25 -25.20 6.86
C MET A 227 21.27 -24.55 5.90
N GLU A 228 21.51 -25.13 4.71
CA GLU A 228 22.36 -24.55 3.66
C GLU A 228 21.69 -23.34 3.00
N LEU A 229 20.38 -23.41 2.72
CA LEU A 229 19.60 -22.28 2.21
C LEU A 229 19.58 -21.09 3.19
N ARG A 230 19.36 -21.33 4.49
CA ARG A 230 19.40 -20.27 5.50
C ARG A 230 20.77 -19.57 5.57
N LYS A 231 21.87 -20.32 5.46
CA LYS A 231 23.23 -19.76 5.40
C LYS A 231 23.51 -18.98 4.10
N LEU A 232 22.88 -19.39 2.99
CA LEU A 232 22.99 -18.71 1.70
C LEU A 232 22.28 -17.34 1.70
N HIS A 233 21.13 -17.23 2.38
CA HIS A 233 20.36 -15.99 2.52
C HIS A 233 20.94 -15.01 3.55
N GLU A 234 21.78 -15.48 4.48
CA GLU A 234 22.41 -14.62 5.48
C GLU A 234 23.39 -13.63 4.83
N ASN A 235 24.12 -14.09 3.80
CA ASN A 235 25.12 -13.32 3.04
C ASN A 235 24.64 -12.82 1.67
N ALA A 236 23.38 -13.06 1.29
CA ALA A 236 22.81 -12.54 0.05
C ALA A 236 22.54 -11.03 0.15
N ALA A 237 22.80 -10.30 -0.94
CA ALA A 237 22.44 -8.89 -1.05
C ALA A 237 20.99 -8.72 -1.53
N TYR A 238 20.48 -7.50 -1.46
CA TYR A 238 19.18 -7.15 -2.02
C TYR A 238 19.26 -7.05 -3.55
N CYS A 239 18.35 -7.74 -4.25
CA CYS A 239 18.26 -7.72 -5.69
C CYS A 239 17.74 -6.35 -6.20
N PRO A 240 18.40 -5.69 -7.16
CA PRO A 240 17.95 -4.39 -7.67
C PRO A 240 16.67 -4.46 -8.51
N SER A 241 16.34 -5.64 -9.06
CA SER A 241 15.09 -5.84 -9.82
C SER A 241 13.87 -6.13 -8.96
N CYS A 242 13.95 -6.98 -7.92
CA CYS A 242 12.78 -7.41 -7.15
C CYS A 242 12.83 -7.07 -5.66
N GLY A 243 13.91 -6.47 -5.16
CA GLY A 243 14.02 -6.01 -3.78
C GLY A 243 14.13 -7.09 -2.70
N LYS A 244 14.22 -8.39 -3.05
CA LYS A 244 14.40 -9.47 -2.07
C LYS A 244 15.89 -9.73 -1.76
N LYS A 245 16.19 -10.18 -0.54
CA LYS A 245 17.54 -10.56 -0.06
C LYS A 245 17.95 -11.94 -0.61
N SER A 246 18.15 -11.98 -1.92
CA SER A 246 18.32 -13.21 -2.70
C SER A 246 19.29 -13.03 -3.87
N TYR A 247 20.14 -12.01 -3.83
CA TYR A 247 21.12 -11.71 -4.87
C TYR A 247 22.52 -12.15 -4.46
N LEU A 248 23.11 -13.04 -5.25
CA LEU A 248 24.37 -13.74 -4.96
C LEU A 248 25.36 -13.53 -6.10
N MET A 249 26.63 -13.33 -5.74
CA MET A 249 27.73 -13.23 -6.70
C MET A 249 28.43 -14.58 -6.83
N GLN A 250 28.39 -15.18 -8.02
CA GLN A 250 29.10 -16.42 -8.32
C GLN A 250 29.87 -16.26 -9.65
N GLY A 251 31.19 -16.45 -9.60
CA GLY A 251 32.03 -16.47 -10.81
C GLY A 251 32.05 -15.16 -11.63
N GLY A 252 31.92 -14.00 -10.98
CA GLY A 252 31.91 -12.68 -11.66
C GLY A 252 30.55 -12.26 -12.22
N CYS A 253 29.53 -13.11 -12.09
CA CYS A 253 28.15 -12.76 -12.39
C CYS A 253 27.32 -12.74 -11.10
N GLY A 254 26.55 -11.69 -10.91
CA GLY A 254 25.52 -11.61 -9.89
C GLY A 254 24.22 -12.19 -10.41
N GLN A 255 23.57 -13.06 -9.65
CA GLN A 255 22.29 -13.68 -9.99
C GLN A 255 21.32 -13.63 -8.79
N CYS A 256 20.06 -13.37 -9.08
CA CYS A 256 18.98 -13.41 -8.10
C CYS A 256 18.25 -14.75 -8.15
N THR A 257 18.23 -15.48 -7.03
CA THR A 257 17.55 -16.78 -6.93
C THR A 257 16.02 -16.66 -6.88
N ASN A 258 15.49 -15.46 -6.63
CA ASN A 258 14.03 -15.23 -6.54
C ASN A 258 13.39 -14.76 -7.85
N CYS A 259 14.08 -13.96 -8.68
CA CYS A 259 13.50 -13.42 -9.92
C CYS A 259 14.35 -13.65 -11.18
N ALA A 260 15.42 -14.44 -11.08
CA ALA A 260 16.36 -14.74 -12.17
C ALA A 260 17.07 -13.53 -12.80
N TYR A 261 17.02 -12.36 -12.15
CA TYR A 261 17.77 -11.18 -12.57
C TYR A 261 19.28 -11.43 -12.48
N SER A 262 20.04 -11.13 -13.54
CA SER A 262 21.49 -11.36 -13.59
C SER A 262 22.28 -10.19 -14.17
N THR A 263 23.51 -10.00 -13.68
CA THR A 263 24.46 -8.99 -14.18
C THR A 263 25.86 -9.61 -14.18
N CYS A 264 26.50 -9.67 -15.34
CA CYS A 264 27.88 -10.14 -15.49
C CYS A 264 28.79 -8.95 -15.81
N GLY A 265 29.94 -8.87 -15.13
CA GLY A 265 30.94 -7.82 -15.30
C GLY A 265 32.35 -8.37 -15.30
#